data_AF-A0A2V5W4J0-F1
#
_entry.id   AF-A0A2V5W4J0-F1
#
_cell.length_a   1.000
_cell.length_b   1.000
_cell.length_c   1.000
_cell.angle_alpha   90.00
_cell.angle_beta   90.00
_cell.angle_gamma   90.00
#
_symmetry.space_group_name_H-M   'P 1'
#
loop_
_entity.id
_entity.type
_entity.pdbx_description
1 polymer ?
#
loop_
_entity_poly.entity_id
_entity_poly.type
_entity_poly.pdbx_seq_one_letter_code
_entity_poly.pdbx_strand_id
1 'polypeptide(L)'
;MKEKKVLYSLAVLLIGLALMLGSLLRAAEQANATPKVPAGNLAENDRAITANAQKMIEEGRQVFRFDTFGSEAFWGDTLQLHKAIAGQKNGGIGEGVSPKTALSVGLKVDADA
;
A
#
# COMPACT_ATOMS: atom_id res chain seq x y z
N MET A 1 28.84 52.16 -50.71
CA MET A 1 28.00 51.80 -49.53
C MET A 1 27.13 50.56 -49.74
N LYS A 2 26.63 50.28 -50.96
CA LYS A 2 25.74 49.12 -51.23
C LYS A 2 26.44 47.75 -51.06
N GLU A 3 27.68 47.60 -51.51
CA GLU A 3 28.38 46.30 -51.46
C GLU A 3 28.69 45.80 -50.05
N LYS A 4 29.13 46.68 -49.14
CA LYS A 4 29.38 46.30 -47.74
C LYS A 4 28.10 45.80 -47.06
N LYS A 5 26.94 46.41 -47.35
CA LYS A 5 25.64 45.98 -46.83
C LYS A 5 25.25 44.58 -47.35
N VAL A 6 25.52 44.29 -48.63
CA VAL A 6 25.29 42.96 -49.22
C VAL A 6 26.16 41.89 -48.56
N LEU A 7 27.45 42.17 -48.32
CA LEU A 7 28.33 41.26 -47.61
C LEU A 7 27.86 40.96 -46.18
N TYR A 8 27.44 41.98 -45.43
CA TYR A 8 26.92 41.78 -44.07
C TYR A 8 25.62 40.95 -44.07
N SER A 9 24.71 41.22 -45.01
CA SER A 9 23.47 40.44 -45.13
C SER A 9 23.74 38.97 -45.47
N LEU A 10 24.72 38.68 -46.34
CA LEU A 10 25.11 37.30 -46.68
C LEU A 10 25.73 36.58 -45.48
N ALA A 11 26.59 37.24 -44.71
CA ALA A 11 27.22 36.67 -43.53
C ALA A 11 26.19 36.32 -42.44
N VAL A 12 25.22 37.21 -42.18
CA VAL A 12 24.14 36.95 -41.21
C VAL A 12 23.25 35.79 -41.65
N LEU A 13 22.97 35.67 -42.95
CA LEU A 13 22.15 34.60 -43.50
C LEU A 13 22.84 33.23 -43.37
N LEU A 14 24.16 33.18 -43.59
CA LEU A 14 24.96 31.97 -43.41
C LEU A 14 25.04 31.53 -41.94
N ILE A 15 25.21 32.47 -41.01
CA ILE A 15 25.20 32.17 -39.56
C ILE A 15 23.82 31.65 -39.13
N GLY A 16 22.75 32.29 -39.59
CA GLY A 16 21.38 31.84 -39.33
C GLY A 16 21.13 30.43 -39.85
N LEU A 17 21.61 30.11 -41.06
CA LEU A 17 21.46 28.79 -41.66
C LEU A 17 22.27 27.72 -40.89
N ALA A 18 23.48 28.04 -40.44
CA ALA A 18 24.30 27.12 -39.65
C ALA A 18 23.65 26.80 -38.28
N LEU A 19 23.05 27.80 -37.63
CA LEU A 19 22.31 27.61 -36.38
C LEU A 19 21.04 26.78 -36.59
N MET A 20 20.32 27.00 -37.69
CA MET A 20 19.16 26.20 -38.10
C MET A 20 19.52 24.74 -38.41
N LEU A 21 20.62 24.50 -39.13
CA LEU A 21 21.07 23.12 -39.39
C LEU A 21 21.51 22.42 -38.10
N GLY A 22 22.23 23.14 -37.23
CA GLY A 22 22.66 22.62 -35.94
C GLY A 22 21.49 22.23 -35.03
N SER A 23 20.40 23.01 -35.03
CA SER A 23 19.20 22.67 -34.24
C SER A 23 18.44 21.47 -34.82
N LEU A 24 18.34 21.35 -36.15
CA LEU A 24 17.74 20.17 -36.78
C LEU A 24 18.53 18.87 -36.48
N LEU A 25 19.86 18.92 -36.51
CA LEU A 25 20.71 17.78 -36.18
C LEU A 25 20.51 17.32 -34.73
N ARG A 26 20.43 18.25 -33.79
CA ARG A 26 20.17 17.93 -32.37
C ARG A 26 18.77 17.36 -32.14
N ALA A 27 17.77 17.86 -32.85
CA ALA A 27 16.40 17.35 -32.75
C ALA A 27 16.30 15.90 -33.27
N ALA A 28 17.02 15.57 -34.34
CA ALA A 28 17.08 14.21 -34.88
C ALA A 28 17.79 13.23 -33.92
N GLU A 29 18.82 13.69 -33.22
CA GLU A 29 19.53 12.89 -32.21
C GLU A 29 18.66 12.65 -30.97
N GLN A 30 17.92 13.67 -30.52
CA GLN A 30 16.99 13.56 -29.40
C GLN A 30 15.78 12.66 -29.71
N ALA A 31 15.26 12.67 -30.94
CA ALA A 31 14.16 11.80 -31.36
C ALA A 31 14.55 10.30 -31.34
N ASN A 32 15.85 9.99 -31.48
CA ASN A 32 16.37 8.63 -31.41
C ASN A 32 16.82 8.20 -30.00
N ALA A 33 16.77 9.09 -29.01
CA ALA A 33 17.07 8.76 -27.63
C ALA A 33 15.83 8.16 -26.95
N THR A 34 15.75 6.82 -26.91
CA THR A 34 14.74 6.12 -26.11
C THR A 34 14.84 6.58 -24.65
N PRO A 35 13.73 6.92 -23.97
CA PRO A 35 13.76 7.25 -22.55
C PRO A 35 14.30 6.05 -21.76
N LYS A 36 15.56 6.13 -21.34
CA LYS A 36 16.20 5.08 -20.55
C LYS A 36 15.72 5.25 -19.11
N VAL A 37 14.54 4.72 -18.79
CA VAL A 37 14.12 4.61 -17.39
C VAL A 37 15.21 3.81 -16.67
N PRO A 38 15.88 4.36 -15.64
CA PRO A 38 16.94 3.66 -14.96
C PRO A 38 16.33 2.43 -14.27
N ALA A 39 16.65 1.24 -14.78
CA ALA A 39 16.16 -0.04 -14.28
C ALA A 39 16.43 -0.26 -12.77
N GLY A 40 17.37 0.49 -12.18
CA GLY A 40 17.69 0.44 -10.76
C GLY A 40 16.55 0.90 -9.83
N ASN A 41 15.80 1.95 -10.19
CA ASN A 41 14.80 2.53 -9.29
C ASN A 41 13.55 1.65 -9.14
N LEU A 42 13.16 0.94 -10.20
CA LEU A 42 12.01 0.01 -10.15
C LEU A 42 12.36 -1.22 -9.30
N ALA A 43 13.54 -1.81 -9.53
CA ALA A 43 13.99 -2.98 -8.77
C ALA A 43 14.24 -2.68 -7.28
N GLU A 44 14.64 -1.46 -6.91
CA GLU A 44 14.77 -1.05 -5.52
C GLU A 44 13.41 -0.94 -4.83
N ASN A 45 12.45 -0.29 -5.48
CA ASN A 45 11.08 -0.18 -4.97
C ASN A 45 10.43 -1.56 -4.78
N ASP A 46 10.58 -2.46 -5.75
CA ASP A 46 10.03 -3.82 -5.66
C ASP A 46 10.61 -4.61 -4.49
N ARG A 47 11.92 -4.45 -4.20
CA ARG A 47 12.56 -5.05 -3.03
C ARG A 47 12.02 -4.46 -1.73
N ALA A 48 11.86 -3.14 -1.66
CA ALA A 48 11.31 -2.48 -0.48
C ALA A 48 9.85 -2.91 -0.20
N ILE A 49 9.03 -3.02 -1.24
CA ILE A 49 7.65 -3.51 -1.16
C ILE A 49 7.62 -4.95 -0.64
N THR A 50 8.45 -5.82 -1.21
CA THR A 50 8.50 -7.24 -0.81
C THR A 50 8.94 -7.40 0.65
N ALA A 51 9.96 -6.67 1.08
CA ALA A 51 10.43 -6.70 2.46
C ALA A 51 9.36 -6.21 3.45
N ASN A 52 8.64 -5.14 3.10
CA ASN A 52 7.54 -4.62 3.91
C ASN A 52 6.40 -5.64 4.01
N ALA A 53 5.99 -6.25 2.90
CA ALA A 53 4.95 -7.27 2.88
C ALA A 53 5.30 -8.48 3.78
N GLN A 54 6.55 -8.96 3.71
CA GLN A 54 7.02 -10.05 4.58
C GLN A 54 6.95 -9.67 6.06
N LYS A 55 7.38 -8.45 6.42
CA LYS A 55 7.30 -7.92 7.78
C LYS A 55 5.85 -7.85 8.28
N MET A 56 4.94 -7.30 7.47
CA MET A 56 3.52 -7.21 7.84
C MET A 56 2.86 -8.57 8.05
N ILE A 57 3.20 -9.57 7.23
CA ILE A 57 2.67 -10.93 7.41
C ILE A 57 3.18 -11.55 8.71
N GLU A 58 4.47 -11.41 9.01
CA GLU A 58 5.02 -11.92 10.27
C GLU A 58 4.42 -11.21 11.49
N GLU A 59 4.28 -9.88 11.44
CA GLU A 59 3.63 -9.10 12.51
C GLU A 59 2.16 -9.49 12.69
N GLY A 60 1.40 -9.58 11.59
CA GLY A 60 0.00 -10.02 11.62
C GLY A 60 -0.15 -11.43 12.19
N ARG A 61 0.81 -12.33 11.92
CA ARG A 61 0.86 -13.68 12.47
C ARG A 61 1.01 -13.70 13.99
N GLN A 62 1.81 -12.77 14.54
CA GLN A 62 2.00 -12.60 15.98
C GLN A 62 0.74 -12.01 16.63
N VAL A 63 0.20 -10.92 16.06
CA VAL A 63 -1.02 -10.27 16.55
C VAL A 63 -2.18 -11.27 16.59
N PHE A 64 -2.45 -11.98 15.49
CA PHE A 64 -3.56 -12.94 15.46
C PHE A 64 -3.43 -14.09 16.47
N ARG A 65 -2.21 -14.52 16.79
CA ARG A 65 -1.98 -15.66 17.70
C ARG A 65 -1.95 -15.27 19.17
N PHE A 66 -1.45 -14.09 19.49
CA PHE A 66 -1.06 -13.74 20.84
C PHE A 66 -1.66 -12.44 21.35
N ASP A 67 -2.16 -11.57 20.47
CA ASP A 67 -2.86 -10.36 20.90
C ASP A 67 -4.32 -10.69 21.21
N THR A 68 -4.79 -10.22 22.36
CA THR A 68 -6.14 -10.48 22.87
C THR A 68 -7.10 -9.33 22.54
N PHE A 69 -6.68 -8.44 21.62
CA PHE A 69 -7.38 -7.20 21.25
C PHE A 69 -7.82 -6.41 22.50
N GLY A 70 -6.96 -6.42 23.52
CA GLY A 70 -7.04 -5.58 24.71
C GLY A 70 -8.21 -5.83 25.65
N SER A 71 -8.99 -6.91 25.51
CA SER A 71 -10.21 -7.05 26.33
C SER A 71 -10.51 -8.44 26.87
N GLU A 72 -9.68 -9.46 26.62
CA GLU A 72 -9.89 -10.79 27.19
C GLU A 72 -9.95 -10.78 28.73
N ALA A 73 -8.98 -10.16 29.42
CA ALA A 73 -9.03 -10.03 30.88
C ALA A 73 -10.25 -9.25 31.38
N PHE A 74 -10.73 -8.28 30.59
CA PHE A 74 -11.94 -7.55 30.93
C PHE A 74 -13.20 -8.43 30.80
N TRP A 75 -13.37 -9.13 29.68
CA TRP A 75 -14.55 -9.98 29.44
C TRP A 75 -14.52 -11.30 30.24
N GLY A 76 -13.33 -11.85 30.44
CA GLY A 76 -13.04 -13.12 31.11
C GLY A 76 -12.91 -12.95 32.62
N ASP A 77 -11.96 -12.14 33.09
CA ASP A 77 -11.64 -12.08 34.53
C ASP A 77 -12.54 -11.08 35.27
N THR A 78 -12.76 -9.90 34.68
CA THR A 78 -13.52 -8.81 35.32
C THR A 78 -15.02 -9.04 35.23
N LEU A 79 -15.55 -9.24 34.02
CA LEU A 79 -16.99 -9.44 33.80
C LEU A 79 -17.43 -10.90 33.94
N GLN A 80 -16.51 -11.86 33.81
CA GLN A 80 -16.80 -13.29 33.91
C GLN A 80 -17.98 -13.72 33.03
N LEU A 81 -18.07 -13.18 31.81
CA LEU A 81 -19.22 -13.42 30.93
C LEU A 81 -19.47 -14.92 30.69
N HIS A 82 -18.39 -15.69 30.56
CA HIS A 82 -18.47 -17.14 30.41
C HIS A 82 -19.16 -17.84 31.60
N LYS A 83 -18.96 -17.34 32.84
CA LYS A 83 -19.67 -17.84 34.03
C LYS A 83 -21.13 -17.41 34.04
N ALA A 84 -21.41 -16.15 33.67
CA ALA A 84 -22.78 -15.65 33.59
C ALA A 84 -23.60 -16.40 32.53
N ILE A 85 -22.99 -16.75 31.40
CA ILE A 85 -23.63 -17.55 30.33
C ILE A 85 -23.86 -19.00 30.80
N ALA A 86 -22.89 -19.62 31.47
CA ALA A 86 -23.02 -20.99 31.96
C ALA A 86 -24.13 -21.16 33.01
N GLY A 87 -24.30 -20.17 33.88
CA GLY A 87 -25.26 -20.20 34.99
C GLY A 87 -24.84 -21.14 36.13
N GLN A 88 -25.46 -20.96 37.30
CA GLN A 88 -25.11 -21.70 38.53
C GLN A 88 -25.20 -23.23 38.37
N LYS A 89 -26.14 -23.72 37.55
CA LYS A 89 -26.31 -25.17 37.30
C LYS A 89 -25.10 -25.82 36.62
N ASN A 90 -24.29 -25.04 35.91
CA ASN A 90 -23.12 -25.51 35.16
C ASN A 90 -21.79 -24.95 35.72
N GLY A 91 -21.76 -24.58 37.02
CA GLY A 91 -20.55 -24.03 37.66
C GLY A 91 -20.25 -22.57 37.29
N GLY A 92 -21.26 -21.85 36.80
CA GLY A 92 -21.28 -20.42 36.52
C GLY A 92 -21.93 -19.58 37.62
N ILE A 93 -22.37 -18.38 37.27
CA ILE A 93 -23.07 -17.44 38.17
C ILE A 93 -24.40 -17.01 37.55
N GLY A 94 -25.40 -16.69 38.38
CA GLY A 94 -26.74 -16.31 37.93
C GLY A 94 -27.52 -17.45 37.25
N GLU A 95 -28.59 -17.08 36.53
CA GLU A 95 -29.52 -18.02 35.91
C GLU A 95 -28.95 -18.75 34.67
N GLY A 96 -27.89 -18.22 34.06
CA GLY A 96 -27.36 -18.73 32.80
C GLY A 96 -28.17 -18.27 31.59
N VAL A 97 -27.66 -18.59 30.40
CA VAL A 97 -28.37 -18.39 29.13
C VAL A 97 -28.80 -19.76 28.61
N SER A 98 -30.11 -19.95 28.48
CA SER A 98 -30.63 -21.20 27.91
C SER A 98 -30.33 -21.29 26.41
N PRO A 99 -30.18 -22.50 25.83
CA PRO A 99 -30.05 -22.70 24.38
C PRO A 99 -31.16 -22.01 23.58
N LYS A 100 -32.40 -22.03 24.09
CA LYS A 100 -33.55 -21.35 23.46
C LYS A 100 -33.36 -19.83 23.45
N THR A 101 -32.88 -19.26 24.57
CA THR A 101 -32.61 -17.82 24.67
C THR A 101 -31.47 -17.42 23.74
N ALA A 102 -30.38 -18.17 23.74
CA ALA A 102 -29.23 -17.94 22.85
C ALA A 102 -29.66 -17.92 21.37
N LEU A 103 -30.49 -18.89 20.96
CA LEU A 103 -31.02 -18.94 19.60
C LEU A 103 -31.93 -17.75 19.28
N SER A 104 -32.77 -17.32 20.23
CA SER A 104 -33.70 -16.19 20.02
C SER A 104 -33.00 -14.86 19.77
N VAL A 105 -31.76 -14.70 20.27
CA VAL A 105 -30.93 -13.49 20.05
C VAL A 105 -29.90 -13.69 18.93
N GLY A 106 -30.00 -14.79 18.16
CA GLY A 106 -29.18 -15.05 16.98
C GLY A 106 -27.81 -15.67 17.26
N LEU A 107 -27.57 -16.19 18.46
CA LEU A 107 -26.35 -16.94 18.76
C LEU A 107 -26.42 -18.35 18.14
N LYS A 108 -25.28 -18.85 17.68
CA LYS A 108 -25.14 -20.24 17.27
C LYS A 108 -25.16 -21.14 18.50
N VAL A 109 -25.99 -22.16 18.47
CA VAL A 109 -26.12 -23.16 19.53
C VAL A 109 -25.73 -24.50 18.94
N ASP A 110 -24.72 -25.13 19.53
CA ASP A 110 -24.40 -26.52 19.26
C ASP A 110 -25.26 -27.38 20.21
N ALA A 111 -26.21 -28.12 19.66
CA ALA A 111 -27.12 -28.96 20.44
C ALA A 111 -26.49 -30.32 20.79
N ASP A 112 -25.39 -30.69 20.13
CA ASP A 112 -24.73 -32.00 20.26
C ASP A 112 -23.48 -31.94 21.16
N ALA A 113 -23.21 -30.79 21.77
CA ALA A 113 -22.03 -30.52 22.62
C ALA A 113 -22.11 -31.16 24.02
#